data_AF-A0A3M1L7I5-F1
#
_entry.id   AF-A0A3M1L7I5-F1
#
_cell.length_a   1.000
_cell.length_b   1.000
_cell.length_c   1.000
_cell.angle_alpha   90.00
_cell.angle_beta   90.00
_cell.angle_gamma   90.00
#
_symmetry.space_group_name_H-M   'P 1'
#
loop_
_entity.id
_entity.type
_entity.pdbx_description
1 polymer ?
#
loop_
_entity_poly.entity_id
_entity_poly.type
_entity_poly.pdbx_seq_one_letter_code
_entity_poly.pdbx_strand_id
1 'polypeptide(L)'
;MSPLSRLSFLVIAWKRLWTQRTLAVSIAVGMVVAVALGTSIPLYADAVNARRLRRELARDGRPPFALLFRYVGAWHGAVSWERYALLDDYLTAQGPATIGLPLRQTVRHVKTDNLQLFPATAAYADARRALGWVSLGFVTGFED
;
A
#
# COMPACT_ATOMS: atom_id res chain seq x y z
N MET A 1 4.18 45.87 -9.63
CA MET A 1 5.17 45.67 -8.54
C MET A 1 6.49 45.26 -9.16
N SER A 2 7.47 46.15 -9.16
CA SER A 2 8.70 46.04 -9.96
C SER A 2 9.63 44.91 -9.48
N PRO A 3 10.35 44.23 -10.39
CA PRO A 3 11.28 43.13 -10.06
C PRO A 3 12.45 43.57 -9.15
N LEU A 4 12.77 44.86 -9.14
CA LEU A 4 13.81 45.47 -8.31
C LEU A 4 13.48 45.44 -6.81
N SER A 5 12.20 45.50 -6.42
CA SER A 5 11.85 45.48 -4.98
C SER A 5 12.09 44.10 -4.36
N ARG A 6 11.81 43.03 -5.12
CA ARG A 6 12.00 41.63 -4.68
C ARG A 6 13.46 41.33 -4.36
N LEU A 7 14.38 41.86 -5.17
CA LEU A 7 15.82 41.70 -4.97
C LEU A 7 16.30 42.44 -3.71
N SER A 8 15.81 43.65 -3.45
CA SER A 8 16.17 44.42 -2.26
C SER A 8 15.74 43.74 -0.96
N PHE A 9 14.53 43.16 -0.92
CA PHE A 9 14.08 42.39 0.24
C PHE A 9 14.98 41.17 0.51
N LEU A 10 15.43 40.48 -0.54
CA LEU A 10 16.30 39.30 -0.43
C LEU A 10 17.67 39.67 0.17
N VAL A 11 18.26 40.78 -0.29
CA VAL A 11 19.57 41.25 0.18
C VAL A 11 19.51 41.69 1.66
N ILE A 12 18.44 42.36 2.07
CA ILE A 12 18.25 42.79 3.47
C ILE A 12 18.05 41.56 4.38
N ALA A 13 17.25 40.58 3.94
CA ALA A 13 17.05 39.33 4.66
C ALA A 13 18.35 38.54 4.82
N TRP A 14 19.16 38.46 3.75
CA TRP A 14 20.47 37.81 3.77
C TRP A 14 21.44 38.49 4.76
N LYS A 15 21.53 39.82 4.72
CA LYS A 15 22.39 40.59 5.62
C LYS A 15 21.96 40.41 7.09
N ARG A 16 20.64 40.38 7.34
CA ARG A 16 20.06 40.13 8.67
C ARG A 16 20.38 38.73 9.19
N LEU A 17 20.35 37.70 8.33
CA LEU A 17 20.77 36.34 8.68
C LEU A 17 22.24 36.29 9.13
N TRP A 18 23.10 37.08 8.47
CA TRP A 18 24.52 37.15 8.77
C TRP A 18 24.87 37.91 10.06
N THR A 19 24.02 38.82 10.52
CA THR A 19 24.23 39.56 11.78
C THR A 19 23.88 38.71 13.02
N GLN A 20 22.92 37.79 12.92
CA GLN A 20 22.50 36.90 14.03
C GLN A 20 22.88 35.44 13.78
N ARG A 21 24.19 35.18 13.62
CA ARG A 21 24.72 33.87 13.20
C ARG A 21 24.33 32.72 14.12
N THR A 22 24.33 32.91 15.44
CA THR A 22 24.02 31.86 16.41
C THR A 22 22.55 31.43 16.34
N LEU A 23 21.63 32.40 16.30
CA LEU A 23 20.20 32.13 16.16
C LEU A 23 19.87 31.46 14.83
N ALA A 24 20.48 31.95 13.73
CA ALA A 24 20.30 31.37 12.40
C ALA A 24 20.78 29.91 12.35
N VAL A 25 21.92 29.59 13.00
CA VAL A 25 22.42 28.22 13.10
C VAL A 25 21.49 27.34 13.93
N SER A 26 20.98 27.81 15.07
CA SER A 26 20.05 27.02 15.88
C SER A 26 18.76 26.67 15.13
N ILE A 27 18.22 27.63 14.36
CA ILE A 27 17.03 27.40 13.52
C ILE A 27 17.35 26.39 12.40
N ALA A 28 18.51 26.53 11.76
CA ALA A 28 18.94 25.60 10.71
C ALA A 28 19.10 24.17 11.25
N VAL A 29 19.72 23.99 12.42
CA VAL A 29 19.85 22.70 13.08
C VAL A 29 18.48 22.13 13.43
N GLY A 30 17.58 22.93 14.01
CA GLY A 30 16.22 22.50 14.31
C GLY A 30 15.45 22.05 13.06
N MET A 31 15.59 22.77 11.96
CA MET A 31 14.99 22.42 10.67
C MET A 31 15.51 21.08 10.15
N VAL A 32 16.83 20.87 10.18
CA VAL A 32 17.47 19.61 9.75
C VAL A 32 16.99 18.45 10.61
N VAL A 33 16.97 18.62 11.93
CA VAL A 33 16.51 17.57 12.86
C VAL A 33 15.03 17.24 12.62
N ALA A 34 14.17 18.24 12.44
CA ALA A 34 12.75 18.03 12.16
C ALA A 34 12.53 17.24 10.86
N VAL A 35 13.25 17.60 9.78
CA VAL A 35 13.17 16.89 8.49
C VAL A 35 13.74 15.46 8.61
N ALA A 36 14.86 15.28 9.31
CA ALA A 36 15.46 13.97 9.51
C ALA A 36 14.51 13.03 10.29
N LEU A 37 13.88 13.53 11.35
CA LEU A 37 12.91 12.75 12.13
C LEU A 37 11.65 12.42 11.30
N GLY A 38 11.12 13.40 10.56
CA GLY A 38 9.94 13.19 9.72
C GLY A 38 10.18 12.19 8.57
N THR A 39 11.40 12.15 8.03
CA THR A 39 11.76 11.24 6.93
C THR A 39 12.31 9.90 7.38
N SER A 40 12.75 9.76 8.64
CA SER A 40 13.33 8.52 9.17
C SER A 40 12.39 7.32 9.07
N ILE A 41 11.10 7.51 9.41
CA ILE A 41 10.10 6.43 9.35
C ILE A 41 9.89 5.91 7.92
N PRO A 42 9.52 6.75 6.92
CA PRO A 42 9.35 6.25 5.56
C PRO A 42 10.65 5.73 4.94
N LEU A 43 11.81 6.34 5.21
CA LEU A 43 13.10 5.83 4.72
C LEU A 43 13.44 4.45 5.29
N TYR A 44 13.22 4.23 6.58
CA TYR A 44 13.42 2.93 7.20
C TYR A 44 12.47 1.88 6.61
N ALA A 45 11.19 2.22 6.45
CA ALA A 45 10.20 1.34 5.88
C ALA A 45 10.57 0.93 4.44
N ASP A 46 10.99 1.89 3.61
CA ASP A 46 11.44 1.64 2.25
C ASP A 46 12.68 0.73 2.20
N ALA A 47 13.69 1.02 3.03
CA ALA A 47 14.92 0.22 3.09
C ALA A 47 14.66 -1.24 3.53
N VAL A 48 13.82 -1.45 4.54
CA VAL A 48 13.46 -2.81 5.01
C VAL A 48 12.64 -3.54 3.95
N ASN A 49 11.67 -2.88 3.32
CA ASN A 49 10.85 -3.48 2.27
C ASN A 49 11.69 -3.87 1.06
N ALA A 50 12.56 -2.98 0.57
CA ALA A 50 13.47 -3.27 -0.54
C ALA A 50 14.42 -4.43 -0.20
N ARG A 51 14.95 -4.47 1.04
CA ARG A 51 15.82 -5.55 1.50
C ARG A 51 15.07 -6.87 1.66
N ARG A 52 13.79 -6.85 2.08
CA ARG A 52 12.96 -8.06 2.12
C ARG A 52 12.69 -8.54 0.70
N LEU A 53 12.20 -7.67 -0.18
CA LEU A 53 11.90 -8.00 -1.57
C LEU A 53 13.12 -8.60 -2.29
N ARG A 54 14.30 -8.00 -2.16
CA ARG A 54 15.55 -8.55 -2.75
C ARG A 54 15.94 -9.90 -2.17
N ARG A 55 15.72 -10.13 -0.86
CA ARG A 55 15.99 -11.41 -0.21
C ARG A 55 15.04 -12.50 -0.68
N GLU A 56 13.75 -12.20 -0.80
CA GLU A 56 12.75 -13.12 -1.34
C GLU A 56 13.07 -13.47 -2.80
N LEU A 57 13.35 -12.47 -3.63
CA LEU A 57 13.73 -12.69 -5.05
C LEU A 57 15.04 -13.48 -5.21
N ALA A 58 15.97 -13.38 -4.25
CA ALA A 58 17.24 -14.09 -4.29
C ALA A 58 17.18 -15.51 -3.70
N ARG A 59 16.25 -15.78 -2.77
CA ARG A 59 16.03 -17.11 -2.19
C ARG A 59 15.14 -17.97 -3.08
N ASP A 60 14.00 -17.41 -3.45
CA ASP A 60 13.05 -18.05 -4.34
C ASP A 60 13.04 -17.23 -5.61
N GLY A 61 13.95 -17.58 -6.52
CA GLY A 61 13.92 -17.08 -7.88
C GLY A 61 12.53 -17.38 -8.42
N ARG A 62 11.63 -16.38 -8.39
CA ARG A 62 10.26 -16.54 -8.88
C ARG A 62 10.37 -17.21 -10.24
N PRO A 63 9.72 -18.36 -10.45
CA PRO A 63 9.87 -19.08 -11.70
C PRO A 63 9.59 -18.08 -12.84
N PRO A 64 10.37 -18.09 -13.93
CA PRO A 64 10.36 -17.05 -14.97
C PRO A 64 9.01 -16.79 -15.67
N PHE A 65 7.94 -17.46 -15.24
CA PHE A 65 6.57 -17.32 -15.73
C PHE A 65 5.52 -17.30 -14.58
N ALA A 66 5.88 -16.79 -13.41
CA ALA A 66 4.94 -16.56 -12.31
C ALA A 66 4.10 -15.31 -12.56
N LEU A 67 2.84 -15.50 -12.96
CA LEU A 67 1.87 -14.42 -13.19
C LEU A 67 1.01 -14.21 -11.95
N LEU A 68 0.95 -12.96 -11.45
CA LEU A 68 0.07 -12.58 -10.35
C LEU A 68 -1.04 -11.64 -10.86
N PHE A 69 -2.27 -12.13 -10.82
CA PHE A 69 -3.46 -11.31 -11.09
C PHE A 69 -4.06 -10.85 -9.76
N ARG A 70 -4.16 -9.54 -9.57
CA ARG A 70 -4.74 -8.94 -8.35
C ARG A 70 -5.80 -7.91 -8.71
N TYR A 71 -7.01 -8.14 -8.23
CA TYR A 71 -8.09 -7.16 -8.26
C TYR A 71 -8.31 -6.57 -6.87
N VAL A 72 -8.40 -5.23 -6.78
CA VAL A 72 -8.73 -4.51 -5.55
C VAL A 72 -9.88 -3.56 -5.86
N GLY A 73 -11.05 -3.84 -5.27
CA GLY A 73 -12.31 -3.14 -5.56
C GLY A 73 -12.42 -1.71 -5.05
N ALA A 74 -11.33 -1.03 -4.69
CA ALA A 74 -11.37 0.30 -4.08
C ALA A 74 -12.05 1.37 -4.96
N TRP A 75 -11.98 1.22 -6.28
CA TRP A 75 -12.52 2.18 -7.25
C TRP A 75 -13.76 1.69 -7.99
N HIS A 76 -13.87 0.38 -8.23
CA HIS A 76 -14.90 -0.21 -9.08
C HIS A 76 -15.83 -1.17 -8.31
N GLY A 77 -15.72 -1.20 -6.98
CA GLY A 77 -16.52 -2.05 -6.10
C GLY A 77 -16.10 -3.53 -6.13
N ALA A 78 -16.81 -4.32 -5.33
CA ALA A 78 -16.62 -5.76 -5.26
C ALA A 78 -17.11 -6.46 -6.54
N VAL A 79 -16.38 -7.50 -6.96
CA VAL A 79 -16.77 -8.36 -8.08
C VAL A 79 -17.74 -9.42 -7.56
N SER A 80 -18.80 -9.69 -8.32
CA SER A 80 -19.76 -10.76 -7.97
C SER A 80 -19.10 -12.13 -8.04
N TRP A 81 -19.64 -13.09 -7.28
CA TRP A 81 -19.10 -14.45 -7.25
C TRP A 81 -19.12 -15.12 -8.63
N GLU A 82 -20.16 -14.87 -9.43
CA GLU A 82 -20.33 -15.45 -10.76
C GLU A 82 -19.23 -14.97 -11.72
N ARG A 83 -18.90 -13.67 -11.67
CA ARG A 83 -17.82 -13.10 -12.48
C ARG A 83 -16.45 -13.60 -12.03
N TYR A 84 -16.25 -13.73 -10.71
CA TYR A 84 -15.02 -14.33 -10.17
C TYR A 84 -14.86 -15.78 -10.65
N ALA A 85 -15.92 -16.61 -10.56
CA ALA A 85 -15.87 -18.01 -10.95
C ALA A 85 -15.55 -18.20 -12.44
N LEU A 86 -16.13 -17.37 -13.32
CA LEU A 86 -15.82 -17.38 -14.75
C LEU A 86 -14.35 -17.00 -15.02
N LEU A 87 -13.83 -16.00 -14.30
CA LEU A 87 -12.43 -15.61 -14.41
C LEU A 87 -11.50 -16.71 -13.91
N ASP A 88 -11.84 -17.36 -12.79
CA ASP A 88 -11.04 -18.44 -12.22
C ASP A 88 -10.97 -19.66 -13.16
N ASP A 89 -12.10 -20.06 -13.74
CA ASP A 89 -12.15 -21.13 -14.74
C ASP A 89 -11.30 -20.79 -15.97
N TYR A 90 -11.42 -19.57 -16.49
CA TYR A 90 -10.60 -19.12 -17.60
C TYR A 90 -9.10 -19.16 -17.27
N LEU A 91 -8.68 -18.65 -16.11
CA LEU A 91 -7.27 -18.60 -15.71
C LEU A 91 -6.68 -19.97 -15.41
N THR A 92 -7.50 -20.93 -14.99
CA THR A 92 -7.02 -22.28 -14.61
C THR A 92 -7.12 -23.31 -15.73
N ALA A 93 -8.17 -23.25 -16.56
CA ALA A 93 -8.41 -24.23 -17.62
C ALA A 93 -7.92 -23.75 -19.00
N GLN A 94 -8.30 -22.53 -19.41
CA GLN A 94 -8.15 -22.07 -20.81
C GLN A 94 -6.89 -21.23 -21.03
N GLY A 95 -6.54 -20.40 -20.05
CA GLY A 95 -5.40 -19.49 -20.07
C GLY A 95 -4.05 -20.19 -20.28
N PRO A 96 -3.71 -21.26 -19.52
CA PRO A 96 -2.43 -21.95 -19.67
C PRO A 96 -2.22 -22.52 -21.08
N ALA A 97 -3.28 -23.11 -21.65
CA ALA A 97 -3.26 -23.64 -23.02
C ALA A 97 -3.07 -22.53 -24.07
N THR A 98 -3.68 -21.37 -23.87
CA THR A 98 -3.58 -20.22 -24.78
C THR A 98 -2.19 -19.59 -24.77
N ILE A 99 -1.57 -19.51 -23.59
CA ILE A 99 -0.22 -18.96 -23.39
C ILE A 99 0.87 -19.99 -23.80
N GLY A 100 0.51 -21.26 -23.93
CA GLY A 100 1.44 -22.34 -24.29
C GLY A 100 2.38 -22.72 -23.14
N LEU A 101 2.01 -22.43 -21.89
CA LEU A 101 2.82 -22.72 -20.71
C LEU A 101 2.11 -23.74 -19.80
N PRO A 102 2.80 -24.79 -19.34
CA PRO A 102 2.21 -25.77 -18.44
C PRO A 102 1.93 -25.12 -17.08
N LEU A 103 0.70 -25.29 -16.59
CA LEU A 103 0.30 -24.82 -15.27
C LEU A 103 0.96 -25.70 -14.19
N ARG A 104 1.94 -25.16 -13.47
CA ARG A 104 2.65 -25.87 -12.39
C ARG A 104 1.98 -25.72 -11.03
N GLN A 105 1.53 -24.51 -10.72
CA GLN A 105 0.93 -24.17 -9.44
C GLN A 105 -0.07 -23.04 -9.63
N THR A 106 -1.18 -23.09 -8.90
CA THR A 106 -2.19 -22.05 -8.86
C THR A 106 -2.54 -21.75 -7.42
N VAL A 107 -2.29 -20.52 -6.98
CA VAL A 107 -2.69 -20.04 -5.67
C VAL A 107 -3.81 -19.01 -5.84
N ARG A 108 -4.92 -19.20 -5.11
CA ARG A 108 -6.07 -18.28 -5.17
C ARG A 108 -6.40 -17.79 -3.78
N HIS A 109 -6.44 -16.48 -3.62
CA HIS A 109 -6.92 -15.83 -2.41
C HIS A 109 -8.11 -14.95 -2.78
N VAL A 110 -9.25 -15.24 -2.14
CA VAL A 110 -10.47 -14.47 -2.31
C VAL A 110 -10.91 -13.96 -0.96
N LYS A 111 -11.38 -12.72 -0.93
CA LYS A 111 -11.91 -12.08 0.27
C LYS A 111 -13.14 -11.26 -0.13
N THR A 112 -14.20 -11.35 0.67
CA THR A 112 -15.37 -10.49 0.54
C THR A 112 -15.02 -9.06 0.93
N ASP A 113 -15.91 -8.13 0.56
CA ASP A 113 -15.91 -6.82 1.19
C ASP A 113 -16.22 -6.93 2.69
N ASN A 114 -16.09 -5.81 3.41
CA ASN A 114 -16.45 -5.72 4.81
C ASN A 114 -17.97 -5.85 4.97
N LEU A 115 -18.40 -6.97 5.54
CA LEU A 115 -19.77 -7.27 5.91
C LEU A 115 -20.05 -6.75 7.32
N GLN A 116 -21.28 -6.30 7.56
CA GLN A 116 -21.74 -5.94 8.91
C GLN A 116 -22.24 -7.19 9.62
N LEU A 117 -21.72 -7.44 10.82
CA LEU A 117 -22.18 -8.52 11.69
C LEU A 117 -23.34 -8.03 12.57
N PHE A 118 -24.49 -8.69 12.49
CA PHE A 118 -25.66 -8.38 13.31
C PHE A 118 -25.90 -9.47 14.37
N PRO A 119 -26.43 -9.11 15.55
CA PRO A 119 -26.75 -10.09 16.58
C PRO A 119 -27.93 -10.97 16.16
N ALA A 120 -27.83 -12.28 16.42
CA ALA A 120 -28.87 -13.25 16.05
C ALA A 120 -30.07 -13.28 17.02
N THR A 121 -29.91 -12.79 18.25
CA THR A 121 -30.93 -12.83 19.31
C THR A 121 -31.18 -11.45 19.91
N ALA A 122 -32.42 -11.24 20.37
CA ALA A 122 -32.89 -10.00 21.02
C ALA A 122 -32.26 -9.72 22.41
N ALA A 123 -31.27 -10.52 22.84
CA ALA A 123 -30.50 -10.26 24.06
C ALA A 123 -29.64 -8.98 23.95
N TYR A 124 -29.46 -8.46 22.73
CA TYR A 124 -28.81 -7.19 22.45
C TYR A 124 -29.86 -6.08 22.30
N ALA A 125 -29.63 -4.96 23.01
CA ALA A 125 -30.58 -3.85 23.11
C ALA A 125 -30.99 -3.22 21.77
N ASP A 126 -30.23 -3.46 20.70
CA ASP A 126 -30.53 -2.95 19.36
C ASP A 126 -30.07 -3.94 18.27
N ALA A 127 -31.02 -4.69 17.71
CA ALA A 127 -30.77 -5.67 16.66
C ALA A 127 -30.35 -5.04 15.31
N ARG A 128 -30.52 -3.72 15.15
CA ARG A 128 -30.12 -2.98 13.94
C ARG A 128 -28.73 -2.37 14.05
N ARG A 129 -28.08 -2.49 15.21
CA ARG A 129 -26.71 -2.02 15.40
C ARG A 129 -25.73 -3.14 15.04
N ALA A 130 -24.90 -2.89 14.03
CA ALA A 130 -23.82 -3.80 13.68
C ALA A 130 -22.86 -3.95 14.88
N LEU A 131 -22.60 -5.21 15.27
CA LEU A 131 -21.62 -5.58 16.30
C LEU A 131 -20.19 -5.27 15.85
N GLY A 132 -19.95 -5.32 14.54
CA GLY A 132 -18.65 -5.02 13.94
C GLY A 132 -18.63 -5.29 12.45
N TRP A 133 -17.48 -5.00 11.85
CA TRP A 133 -17.19 -5.29 10.45
C TRP A 133 -16.36 -6.57 10.37
N VAL A 134 -16.83 -7.53 9.58
CA VAL A 134 -16.18 -8.81 9.36
C VAL A 134 -16.00 -9.05 7.88
N SER A 135 -15.06 -9.91 7.51
CA SER A 135 -14.85 -10.28 6.12
C SER A 135 -14.53 -11.76 6.07
N LEU A 136 -15.06 -12.42 5.05
CA LEU A 136 -14.85 -13.84 4.83
C LEU A 136 -13.88 -13.99 3.67
N GLY A 137 -12.98 -14.95 3.76
CA GLY A 137 -12.05 -15.23 2.70
C GLY A 137 -11.51 -16.63 2.81
N PHE A 138 -10.98 -17.11 1.69
CA PHE A 138 -10.33 -18.41 1.62
C PHE A 138 -9.06 -18.28 0.80
N VAL A 139 -8.11 -19.18 1.09
CA VAL A 139 -6.94 -19.39 0.25
C VAL A 139 -6.88 -20.84 -0.15
N THR A 140 -6.57 -21.10 -1.42
CA THR A 140 -6.41 -22.46 -1.97
C THR A 140 -5.12 -22.56 -2.77
N GLY A 141 -4.57 -23.78 -2.84
CA GLY A 141 -3.40 -24.09 -3.67
C GLY A 141 -2.05 -23.75 -3.04
N PHE A 142 -1.99 -23.49 -1.73
CA PHE A 142 -0.74 -23.62 -0.99
C PHE A 142 -0.35 -25.10 -0.91
N GLU A 143 0.93 -25.39 -1.13
CA GLU A 143 1.52 -26.68 -0.76
C GLU A 143 1.48 -26.84 0.76
N ASP A 144 1.28 -28.08 1.23
CA ASP A 144 1.47 -28.46 2.63
C ASP A 144 2.94 -28.29 3.07
#